data_AF-C9ZCW1-F1
#
_entry.id   AF-C9ZCW1-F1
#
_cell.length_a   1.000
_cell.length_b   1.000
_cell.length_c   1.000
_cell.angle_alpha   90.00
_cell.angle_beta   90.00
_cell.angle_gamma   90.00
#
_symmetry.space_group_name_H-M   'P 1'
#
loop_
_entity.id
_entity.type
_entity.pdbx_description
1 polymer ?
#
loop_
_entity_poly.entity_id
_entity_poly.type
_entity_poly.pdbx_seq_one_letter_code
_entity_poly.pdbx_strand_id
1 'polypeptide(L)'
;MDVRARFRIGSVSNTFSSVVLLQLVQEGRLELDAPVNRHLPGPLPDDRITVRHLLTHRSGLADYTNAMFEQTVPGFEAVRNRVFSYQELVDLSHQTSGPRASASVTASSDTAYRRSGGEST
;
A
#
# COMPACT_ATOMS: atom_id res chain seq x y z
N MET A 1 9.73 26.46 -13.45
CA MET A 1 9.79 25.01 -13.14
C MET A 1 10.40 24.32 -14.34
N ASP A 2 11.44 23.51 -14.16
CA ASP A 2 12.13 22.80 -15.26
C ASP A 2 11.43 21.46 -15.53
N VAL A 3 10.96 21.26 -16.78
CA VAL A 3 10.28 20.02 -17.21
C VAL A 3 11.23 18.81 -17.28
N ARG A 4 12.54 19.03 -17.24
CA ARG A 4 13.56 17.97 -17.22
C ARG A 4 14.00 17.59 -15.81
N ALA A 5 13.54 18.30 -14.78
CA ALA A 5 13.88 17.99 -13.40
C ALA A 5 13.38 16.59 -13.01
N ARG A 6 14.21 15.84 -12.29
CA ARG A 6 13.84 14.54 -11.73
C ARG A 6 13.07 14.73 -10.43
N PHE A 7 12.09 13.86 -10.18
CA PHE A 7 11.26 13.90 -8.98
C PHE A 7 10.82 12.49 -8.55
N ARG A 8 10.34 12.36 -7.32
CA ARG A 8 9.77 11.11 -6.80
C ARG A 8 8.33 10.98 -7.29
N ILE A 9 8.05 9.92 -8.05
CA ILE A 9 6.77 9.74 -8.74
C ILE A 9 5.64 9.18 -7.85
N GLY A 10 5.94 8.83 -6.59
CA GLY A 10 4.97 8.26 -5.66
C GLY A 10 4.29 7.01 -6.22
N SER A 11 2.98 6.92 -6.05
CA SER A 11 2.14 5.76 -6.41
C SER A 11 2.07 5.47 -7.90
N VAL A 12 2.58 6.35 -8.77
CA VAL A 12 2.82 5.99 -10.19
C VAL A 12 3.70 4.74 -10.30
N SER A 13 4.56 4.49 -9.29
CA SER A 13 5.35 3.26 -9.16
C SER A 13 4.50 1.98 -9.20
N ASN A 14 3.23 2.00 -8.77
CA ASN A 14 2.32 0.83 -8.82
C ASN A 14 2.08 0.35 -10.24
N THR A 15 2.08 1.26 -11.23
CA THR A 15 1.93 0.89 -12.64
C THR A 15 3.12 0.07 -13.12
N PHE A 16 4.34 0.47 -12.74
CA PHE A 16 5.56 -0.26 -13.08
C PHE A 16 5.59 -1.65 -12.44
N SER A 17 5.26 -1.74 -11.15
CA SER A 17 5.13 -3.04 -10.45
C SER A 17 4.07 -3.93 -11.09
N SER A 18 2.93 -3.37 -11.48
CA SER A 18 1.85 -4.11 -12.15
C SER A 18 2.30 -4.67 -13.50
N VAL A 19 3.05 -3.91 -14.30
CA VAL A 19 3.60 -4.39 -15.57
C VAL A 19 4.51 -5.60 -15.35
N VAL A 20 5.41 -5.56 -14.37
CA VAL A 20 6.28 -6.70 -14.05
C VAL A 20 5.46 -7.93 -13.63
N LEU A 21 4.47 -7.76 -12.77
CA LEU A 21 3.60 -8.86 -12.36
C LEU A 21 2.80 -9.45 -13.52
N LEU A 22 2.28 -8.62 -14.43
CA LEU A 22 1.56 -9.07 -15.62
C LEU A 22 2.47 -9.76 -16.65
N GLN A 23 3.75 -9.38 -16.74
CA GLN A 23 4.74 -10.13 -17.52
C GLN A 23 4.97 -11.53 -16.94
N LEU A 24 5.08 -11.67 -15.61
CA LEU A 24 5.18 -12.98 -14.96
C LEU A 24 3.93 -13.84 -15.19
N VAL A 25 2.75 -13.22 -15.26
CA VAL A 25 1.51 -13.92 -15.66
C VAL A 25 1.59 -14.41 -17.09
N GLN A 26 2.06 -13.56 -18.02
CA GLN A 26 2.27 -13.94 -19.41
C GLN A 26 3.29 -15.07 -19.56
N GLU A 27 4.33 -15.10 -18.72
CA GLU A 27 5.34 -16.18 -18.67
C GLU A 27 4.82 -17.47 -18.01
N GLY A 28 3.58 -17.50 -17.50
CA GLY A 28 3.02 -18.65 -16.79
C GLY A 28 3.65 -18.90 -15.42
N ARG A 29 4.35 -17.90 -14.86
CA ARG A 29 5.04 -17.99 -13.56
C ARG A 29 4.20 -17.44 -12.40
N LEU A 30 3.09 -16.79 -12.72
CA LEU A 30 2.15 -16.21 -11.78
C LEU A 30 0.73 -16.38 -12.33
N GLU A 31 -0.25 -16.58 -11.45
CA GLU A 31 -1.66 -16.66 -11.82
C GLU A 31 -2.43 -15.55 -11.09
N LEU A 32 -3.25 -14.79 -11.81
CA LEU A 32 -3.98 -13.66 -11.22
C LEU A 32 -4.97 -14.09 -10.13
N ASP A 33 -5.56 -15.27 -10.28
CA ASP A 33 -6.60 -15.78 -9.39
C ASP A 33 -6.05 -16.79 -8.36
N ALA A 34 -4.72 -17.02 -8.34
CA ALA A 34 -4.10 -17.82 -7.30
C ALA A 34 -4.03 -17.06 -5.97
N PRO A 35 -4.17 -17.75 -4.82
CA PRO A 35 -3.89 -17.20 -3.50
C PRO A 35 -2.48 -16.62 -3.42
N VAL A 36 -2.34 -15.38 -2.93
CA VAL A 36 -1.03 -14.73 -2.86
C VAL A 36 -0.09 -15.42 -1.86
N ASN A 37 -0.63 -16.06 -0.83
CA ASN A 37 0.14 -16.82 0.17
C ASN A 37 0.94 -17.99 -0.44
N ARG A 38 0.65 -18.41 -1.67
CA ARG A 38 1.49 -19.36 -2.43
C ARG A 38 2.88 -18.82 -2.78
N HIS A 39 3.01 -17.50 -2.87
CA HIS A 39 4.19 -16.81 -3.39
C HIS A 39 4.97 -16.02 -2.34
N LEU A 40 4.44 -15.88 -1.12
CA LEU A 40 5.03 -15.06 -0.07
C LEU A 40 5.73 -15.91 1.00
N PRO A 41 6.86 -15.44 1.56
CA PRO A 41 7.53 -16.10 2.68
C PRO A 41 6.79 -15.97 4.02
N GLY A 42 5.92 -14.95 4.16
CA GLY A 42 5.07 -14.73 5.32
C GLY A 42 3.59 -14.70 4.93
N PRO A 43 2.68 -15.33 5.70
CA PRO A 43 1.28 -15.42 5.32
C PRO A 43 0.53 -14.10 5.57
N LEU A 44 -0.34 -13.75 4.62
CA LEU A 44 -1.46 -12.84 4.88
C LEU A 44 -2.54 -13.55 5.71
N PRO A 45 -3.37 -12.82 6.46
CA PRO A 45 -4.38 -13.38 7.36
C PRO A 45 -5.53 -14.10 6.65
N ASP A 46 -5.73 -13.88 5.35
CA ASP A 46 -6.83 -14.48 4.58
C ASP A 46 -6.29 -15.11 3.28
N ASP A 47 -6.38 -16.44 3.20
CA ASP A 47 -5.95 -17.24 2.04
C ASP A 47 -6.79 -16.99 0.77
N ARG A 48 -7.93 -16.28 0.88
CA ARG A 48 -8.76 -15.90 -0.27
C ARG A 48 -8.23 -14.67 -1.02
N ILE A 49 -7.22 -13.99 -0.47
CA ILE A 49 -6.59 -12.85 -1.14
C ILE A 49 -5.78 -13.35 -2.34
N THR A 50 -6.17 -12.95 -3.54
CA THR A 50 -5.50 -13.32 -4.79
C THR A 50 -4.55 -12.22 -5.27
N VAL A 51 -3.68 -12.56 -6.21
CA VAL A 51 -2.82 -11.58 -6.90
C VAL A 51 -3.65 -10.45 -7.54
N ARG A 52 -4.80 -10.78 -8.15
CA ARG A 52 -5.74 -9.82 -8.74
C ARG A 52 -6.29 -8.85 -7.69
N HIS A 53 -6.60 -9.32 -6.48
CA HIS A 53 -7.06 -8.45 -5.40
C HIS A 53 -6.01 -7.40 -5.03
N LEU A 54 -4.73 -7.75 -5.02
CA LEU A 54 -3.65 -6.78 -4.76
C LEU A 54 -3.51 -5.76 -5.90
N LEU A 55 -3.46 -6.22 -7.16
CA LEU A 55 -3.32 -5.34 -8.33
C LEU A 55 -4.50 -4.38 -8.52
N THR A 56 -5.67 -4.70 -7.97
CA THR A 56 -6.89 -3.88 -8.09
C THR A 56 -7.28 -3.15 -6.81
N HIS A 57 -6.43 -3.20 -5.77
CA HIS A 57 -6.71 -2.61 -4.45
C HIS A 57 -8.04 -3.09 -3.83
N ARG A 58 -8.32 -4.40 -3.95
CA ARG A 58 -9.52 -5.06 -3.42
C ARG A 58 -9.21 -6.19 -2.43
N SER A 59 -7.99 -6.21 -1.88
CA SER A 59 -7.56 -7.22 -0.90
C SER A 59 -8.17 -7.03 0.48
N GLY A 60 -8.62 -5.82 0.82
CA GLY A 60 -9.11 -5.49 2.16
C GLY A 60 -8.01 -5.38 3.22
N LEU A 61 -6.73 -5.41 2.83
CA LEU A 61 -5.62 -5.17 3.74
C LEU A 61 -5.65 -3.71 4.22
N ALA A 62 -5.35 -3.50 5.51
CA ALA A 62 -5.31 -2.17 6.08
C ALA A 62 -4.11 -1.38 5.54
N ASP A 63 -4.34 -0.11 5.23
CA ASP A 63 -3.28 0.79 4.80
C ASP A 63 -2.53 1.35 6.01
N TYR A 64 -1.29 0.88 6.22
CA TYR A 64 -0.42 1.31 7.32
C TYR A 64 -0.03 2.79 7.22
N THR A 65 -0.12 3.42 6.05
CA THR A 65 0.25 4.84 5.86
C THR A 65 -0.72 5.78 6.58
N ASN A 66 -1.97 5.35 6.79
CA ASN A 66 -2.96 6.09 7.57
C ASN A 66 -2.49 6.32 9.01
N ALA A 67 -1.84 5.32 9.61
CA ALA A 67 -1.28 5.44 10.95
C ALA A 67 0.05 6.21 10.93
N MET A 68 0.93 5.92 9.95
CA MET A 68 2.24 6.59 9.85
C MET A 68 2.13 8.10 9.64
N PHE A 69 1.13 8.55 8.89
CA PHE A 69 0.97 9.95 8.49
C PHE A 69 -0.30 10.59 9.03
N GLU A 70 -0.86 10.08 10.14
CA GLU A 70 -1.99 10.71 10.83
C GLU A 70 -1.69 12.18 11.13
N GLN A 71 -0.44 12.48 11.51
CA GLN A 71 0.12 13.82 11.57
C GLN A 71 1.20 13.97 10.49
N THR A 72 0.97 14.82 9.49
CA THR A 72 1.77 14.85 8.26
C THR A 72 3.27 15.10 8.50
N VAL A 73 3.62 16.19 9.21
CA VAL A 73 5.04 16.54 9.43
C VAL A 73 5.72 15.60 10.41
N PRO A 74 5.17 15.34 11.62
CA PRO A 74 5.77 14.38 12.55
C PRO A 74 5.91 12.97 11.96
N GLY A 75 4.91 12.50 11.21
CA GLY A 75 4.95 11.22 10.51
C GLY A 75 6.06 11.15 9.47
N PHE A 76 6.21 12.21 8.65
CA PHE A 76 7.32 12.33 7.71
C PHE A 76 8.68 12.32 8.42
N GLU A 77 8.84 13.09 9.49
CA GLU A 77 10.08 13.12 10.27
C GLU A 77 10.42 11.75 10.87
N ALA A 78 9.41 10.99 11.31
CA ALA A 78 9.59 9.65 11.87
C ALA A 78 10.08 8.62 10.84
N VAL A 79 9.73 8.76 9.55
CA VAL A 79 10.03 7.75 8.51
C VAL A 79 11.13 8.15 7.53
N ARG A 80 11.42 9.45 7.36
CA ARG A 80 12.30 9.97 6.29
C ARG A 80 13.72 9.40 6.28
N ASN A 81 14.20 8.92 7.43
CA ASN A 81 15.54 8.35 7.60
C ASN A 81 15.50 6.87 8.05
N ARG A 82 14.34 6.20 7.99
CA ARG A 82 14.21 4.76 8.29
C ARG A 82 14.27 3.94 7.02
N VAL A 83 14.81 2.73 7.15
CA VAL A 83 14.75 1.67 6.15
C VAL A 83 13.79 0.61 6.69
N PHE A 84 12.82 0.21 5.87
CA PHE A 84 11.86 -0.84 6.19
C PHE A 84 12.11 -2.04 5.28
N SER A 85 12.01 -3.23 5.84
CA SER A 85 11.81 -4.47 5.11
C SER A 85 10.36 -4.58 4.63
N TYR A 86 10.12 -5.42 3.61
CA TYR A 86 8.75 -5.70 3.16
C TYR A 86 7.89 -6.32 4.27
N GLN A 87 8.46 -7.20 5.10
CA GLN A 87 7.71 -7.86 6.16
C GLN A 87 7.28 -6.87 7.25
N GLU A 88 8.14 -5.91 7.63
CA GLU A 88 7.76 -4.89 8.61
C GLU A 88 6.54 -4.06 8.14
N LEU A 89 6.46 -3.74 6.84
CA LEU A 89 5.30 -3.01 6.29
C LEU A 89 4.02 -3.85 6.28
N VAL A 90 4.15 -5.15 5.99
CA VAL A 90 3.03 -6.11 6.07
C VAL A 90 2.55 -6.25 7.51
N ASP A 91 3.46 -6.36 8.47
CA ASP A 91 3.14 -6.47 9.90
C ASP A 91 2.44 -5.22 10.42
N LEU A 92 2.84 -4.03 9.97
CA LEU A 92 2.17 -2.77 10.31
C LEU A 92 0.74 -2.71 9.74
N SER A 93 0.51 -3.22 8.53
CA SER A 93 -0.84 -3.39 7.97
C SER A 93 -1.69 -4.29 8.87
N HIS A 94 -1.16 -5.43 9.33
CA HIS A 94 -1.89 -6.33 10.24
C HIS A 94 -2.26 -5.64 11.57
N GLN A 95 -1.34 -4.86 12.14
CA GLN A 95 -1.57 -4.11 13.39
C GLN A 95 -2.62 -2.99 13.26
N THR A 96 -2.81 -2.45 12.06
CA THR A 96 -3.73 -1.34 11.80
C THR A 96 -5.21 -1.79 11.67
N SER A 97 -5.47 -3.10 11.63
CA SER A 97 -6.79 -3.71 11.37
C SER A 97 -7.81 -3.61 12.54
N GLY A 98 -7.66 -2.63 13.46
CA GLY A 98 -8.59 -2.40 14.57
C GLY A 98 -9.96 -1.81 14.16
N PRO A 99 -10.97 -1.78 15.06
CA PRO A 99 -12.40 -1.52 14.76
C PRO A 99 -12.74 -0.16 14.11
N ARG A 100 -11.75 0.71 13.89
CA ARG A 100 -11.90 2.02 13.23
C ARG A 100 -11.53 2.01 11.74
N ALA A 101 -11.05 0.88 11.20
CA ALA A 101 -10.53 0.75 9.85
C ALA A 101 -11.59 0.39 8.77
N SER A 102 -12.87 0.26 9.12
CA SER A 102 -13.91 -0.25 8.22
C SER A 102 -14.47 0.77 7.19
N ALA A 103 -13.93 1.98 7.12
CA ALA A 103 -14.39 3.00 6.18
C ALA A 103 -13.37 3.27 5.06
N SER A 104 -13.04 2.26 4.25
CA SER A 104 -12.51 2.52 2.90
C SER A 104 -12.70 1.32 1.98
N VAL A 105 -13.85 1.27 1.29
CA VAL A 105 -14.13 0.27 0.23
C VAL A 105 -13.28 0.52 -1.04
N THR A 106 -12.46 1.57 -1.06
CA THR A 106 -11.45 1.84 -2.09
C THR A 106 -10.28 2.65 -1.50
N ALA A 107 -9.47 2.03 -0.64
CA ALA A 107 -8.17 2.58 -0.32
C ALA A 107 -7.17 2.15 -1.39
N SER A 108 -6.92 3.02 -2.38
CA SER A 108 -5.59 3.01 -3.00
C SER A 108 -4.60 3.15 -1.85
N SER A 109 -3.73 2.16 -1.69
CA SER A 109 -2.90 1.92 -0.50
C SER A 109 -1.78 2.95 -0.31
N ASP A 110 -2.06 4.23 -0.58
CA ASP A 110 -1.07 5.30 -0.64
C ASP A 110 -1.64 6.74 -0.60
N THR A 111 -2.96 7.00 -0.57
CA THR A 111 -3.39 8.42 -0.55
C THR A 111 -4.80 8.69 -0.02
N ALA A 112 -4.88 9.34 1.14
CA ALA A 112 -5.95 10.27 1.47
C ALA A 112 -5.37 11.49 2.20
N TYR A 113 -5.02 12.52 1.43
CA TYR A 113 -4.65 13.83 1.98
C TYR A 113 -5.88 14.47 2.62
N ARG A 114 -5.95 14.50 3.96
CA ARG A 114 -7.00 15.19 4.70
C ARG A 114 -6.50 16.61 5.04
N ARG A 115 -7.11 17.64 4.44
CA ARG A 115 -6.93 19.04 4.88
C ARG A 115 -7.43 19.17 6.32
N SER A 116 -6.56 19.55 7.25
CA SER A 116 -6.98 20.14 8.52
C SER A 116 -7.33 21.61 8.29
N GLY A 117 -8.63 21.88 8.07
CA GLY A 117 -9.17 23.23 8.26
C GLY A 117 -9.45 23.43 9.74
N GLY A 118 -8.72 24.34 10.38
CA GLY A 118 -9.09 24.85 11.69
C GLY A 118 -10.22 25.87 11.54
N GLU A 119 -11.26 25.73 12.33
CA GLU A 119 -12.16 26.83 12.67
C GLU A 119 -12.22 26.92 14.20
N SER A 120 -11.65 28.01 14.71
CA SER A 120 -11.97 28.54 16.02
C SER A 120 -13.38 29.12 15.99
N THR A 121 -14.20 28.71 16.95
CA THR A 121 -15.22 29.56 17.58
C THR A 121 -15.30 29.19 19.05
#